data_AF-A0A6A6LYB3-F1
#
_entry.id   AF-A0A6A6LYB3-F1
#
_cell.length_a   1.000
_cell.length_b   1.000
_cell.length_c   1.000
_cell.angle_alpha   90.00
_cell.angle_beta   90.00
_cell.angle_gamma   90.00
#
_symmetry.space_group_name_H-M   'P 1'
#
loop_
_entity.id
_entity.type
_entity.pdbx_description
1 polymer ?
#
loop_
_entity_poly.entity_id
_entity_poly.type
_entity_poly.pdbx_seq_one_letter_code
_entity_poly.pdbx_strand_id
1 'polypeptide(L)'
;MAVSLLALEVSDLCLGKPALWSLSVSATVGEALSALRRSSDPYLSVWSCDHYRNASRSKLDVNECRCIGKVCMVDVICFLCKEENLKNPGRALGESVSVLLPKVPGLVRHLEPNASLLEAIDLILEDTKSILALCYDEPASAALPLISESLVKQTSVAIVDKDGKLIGEISPYILNSCDESVAAAIATLSAGDFMAYIDCGDPPEDLIRLVKERLEERNLGEALELLEEESGISPSSSCSSYSSSSDEEFGLGRSGRFGGHSSRLVRSTDATVCFPWSSLVAVMIQALSHRVSYVWVVEEDGTLVGVVTFSGMMKVFRERLKSMI
;
A
#
# COMPACT_ATOMS: atom_id res chain seq x y z
N MET A 1 -8.05 -32.39 7.49
CA MET A 1 -7.68 -31.05 7.01
C MET A 1 -6.98 -30.21 8.08
N ALA A 2 -7.46 -30.13 9.34
CA ALA A 2 -6.75 -29.40 10.40
C ALA A 2 -5.43 -30.06 10.84
N VAL A 3 -5.38 -31.39 10.97
CA VAL A 3 -4.17 -32.13 11.40
C VAL A 3 -3.05 -32.07 10.35
N SER A 4 -3.38 -31.94 9.07
CA SER A 4 -2.39 -31.82 7.99
C SER A 4 -1.66 -30.47 7.98
N LEU A 5 -2.26 -29.40 8.53
CA LEU A 5 -1.59 -28.09 8.67
C LEU A 5 -0.40 -28.13 9.64
N LEU A 6 -0.41 -29.05 10.60
CA LEU A 6 0.69 -29.22 11.57
C LEU A 6 1.92 -29.88 10.95
N ALA A 7 1.77 -30.50 9.78
CA ALA A 7 2.85 -31.14 9.04
C ALA A 7 3.43 -30.25 7.91
N LEU A 8 2.89 -29.04 7.72
CA LEU A 8 3.37 -28.11 6.69
C LEU A 8 4.52 -27.26 7.22
N GLU A 9 5.49 -27.04 6.34
CA GLU A 9 6.65 -26.20 6.57
C GLU A 9 6.49 -24.85 5.85
N VAL A 10 7.27 -23.85 6.25
CA VAL A 10 7.26 -22.52 5.60
C VAL A 10 7.58 -22.63 4.11
N SER A 11 8.46 -23.56 3.71
CA SER A 11 8.83 -23.79 2.31
C SER A 11 7.64 -24.16 1.41
N ASP A 12 6.61 -24.80 1.95
CA ASP A 12 5.39 -25.16 1.20
C ASP A 12 4.64 -23.90 0.73
N LEU A 13 4.71 -22.81 1.48
CA LEU A 13 4.12 -21.52 1.09
C LEU A 13 4.92 -20.80 -0.01
N CYS A 14 6.15 -21.22 -0.28
CA CYS A 14 7.04 -20.56 -1.23
C CYS A 14 6.99 -21.20 -2.63
N LEU A 15 6.32 -22.34 -2.78
CA LEU A 15 6.23 -23.05 -4.06
C LEU A 15 5.51 -22.21 -5.12
N GLY A 16 6.17 -22.01 -6.27
CA GLY A 16 5.61 -21.27 -7.40
C GLY A 16 5.55 -19.75 -7.24
N LYS A 17 6.08 -19.18 -6.14
CA LYS A 17 6.19 -17.73 -5.99
C LYS A 17 7.36 -17.18 -6.79
N PRO A 18 7.22 -15.99 -7.40
CA PRO A 18 8.33 -15.33 -8.11
C PRO A 18 9.45 -14.94 -7.13
N ALA A 19 10.64 -14.71 -7.68
CA ALA A 19 11.74 -14.14 -6.91
C ALA A 19 11.39 -12.71 -6.47
N LEU A 20 11.69 -12.38 -5.22
CA LEU A 20 11.50 -11.04 -4.68
C LEU A 20 12.48 -10.05 -5.34
N TRP A 21 12.00 -8.83 -5.58
CA TRP A 21 12.88 -7.73 -5.95
C TRP A 21 13.72 -7.29 -4.75
N SER A 22 15.03 -7.12 -4.97
CA SER A 22 16.01 -6.81 -3.93
C SER A 22 16.70 -5.47 -4.19
N LEU A 23 16.87 -4.71 -3.11
CA LEU A 23 17.67 -3.49 -3.06
C LEU A 23 18.80 -3.66 -2.05
N SER A 24 19.99 -3.14 -2.37
CA SER A 24 21.07 -3.01 -1.38
C SER A 24 20.71 -1.93 -0.36
N VAL A 25 21.15 -2.08 0.88
CA VAL A 25 21.08 -1.03 1.91
C VAL A 25 21.80 0.27 1.49
N SER A 26 22.77 0.16 0.58
CA SER A 26 23.48 1.31 0.01
C SER A 26 22.72 2.03 -1.10
N ALA A 27 21.56 1.50 -1.53
CA ALA A 27 20.72 2.14 -2.54
C ALA A 27 20.12 3.44 -1.99
N THR A 28 19.75 4.33 -2.89
CA THR A 28 19.09 5.60 -2.59
C THR A 28 17.57 5.44 -2.55
N VAL A 29 16.89 6.41 -1.94
CA VAL A 29 15.41 6.49 -1.95
C VAL A 29 14.89 6.62 -3.39
N GLY A 30 15.58 7.38 -4.26
CA GLY A 30 15.21 7.52 -5.68
C GLY A 30 15.35 6.23 -6.49
N GLU A 31 16.37 5.41 -6.21
CA GLU A 31 16.49 4.07 -6.78
C GLU A 31 15.36 3.15 -6.30
N ALA A 32 14.99 3.24 -5.01
CA ALA A 32 13.87 2.48 -4.46
C ALA A 32 12.54 2.88 -5.10
N LEU A 33 12.29 4.18 -5.26
CA LEU A 33 11.12 4.73 -5.93
C LEU A 33 11.01 4.24 -7.38
N SER A 34 12.12 4.32 -8.12
CA SER A 34 12.20 3.84 -9.51
C SER A 34 11.93 2.34 -9.62
N ALA A 35 12.44 1.55 -8.67
CA ALA A 35 12.19 0.12 -8.62
C ALA A 35 10.74 -0.21 -8.25
N LEU A 36 10.12 0.53 -7.33
CA LEU A 36 8.71 0.37 -6.96
C LEU A 36 7.78 0.62 -8.15
N ARG A 37 8.01 1.70 -8.92
CA ARG A 37 7.22 2.02 -10.13
C ARG A 37 7.30 0.96 -11.24
N ARG A 38 8.41 0.22 -11.29
CA ARG A 38 8.63 -0.86 -12.28
C ARG A 38 8.18 -2.22 -11.80
N SER A 39 7.97 -2.37 -10.50
CA SER A 39 7.61 -3.62 -9.85
C SER A 39 6.09 -3.83 -9.89
N SER A 40 5.66 -5.08 -10.06
CA SER A 40 4.28 -5.47 -9.80
C SER A 40 4.03 -5.77 -8.32
N ASP A 41 5.10 -5.93 -7.53
CA ASP A 41 5.02 -6.18 -6.08
C ASP A 41 4.98 -4.86 -5.31
N PRO A 42 4.08 -4.73 -4.31
CA PRO A 42 3.94 -3.51 -3.52
C PRO A 42 5.08 -3.28 -2.51
N TYR A 43 6.00 -4.24 -2.38
CA TYR A 43 7.16 -4.16 -1.47
C TYR A 43 8.44 -4.58 -2.17
N LEU A 44 9.53 -3.88 -1.86
CA LEU A 44 10.89 -4.28 -2.19
C LEU A 44 11.60 -4.76 -0.94
N SER A 45 12.35 -5.84 -1.06
CA SER A 45 13.19 -6.33 0.03
C SER A 45 14.54 -5.60 0.06
N VAL A 46 14.99 -5.19 1.25
CA VAL A 46 16.27 -4.48 1.44
C VAL A 46 17.27 -5.42 2.08
N TRP A 47 18.47 -5.51 1.51
CA TRP A 47 19.50 -6.49 1.87
C TRP A 47 20.80 -5.82 2.30
N SER A 48 21.54 -6.48 3.19
CA SER A 48 22.87 -6.03 3.65
C SER A 48 23.95 -6.09 2.55
N CYS A 49 23.67 -6.75 1.42
CA CYS A 49 24.61 -6.92 0.32
C CYS A 49 24.02 -6.47 -1.02
N ASP A 50 24.89 -6.35 -2.03
CA ASP A 50 24.51 -6.11 -3.42
C ASP A 50 24.49 -7.42 -4.21
N HIS A 51 23.30 -7.90 -4.55
CA HIS A 51 23.10 -9.14 -5.29
C HIS A 51 23.51 -9.05 -6.77
N TYR A 52 23.57 -7.86 -7.36
CA TYR A 52 23.89 -7.67 -8.77
C TYR A 52 25.41 -7.56 -9.02
N ARG A 53 26.16 -7.01 -8.06
CA ARG A 53 27.61 -6.80 -8.20
C ARG A 53 28.48 -7.97 -7.72
N ASN A 54 27.95 -8.88 -6.92
CA ASN A 54 28.73 -9.94 -6.25
C ASN A 54 28.66 -11.35 -6.87
N ALA A 55 28.15 -11.50 -8.10
CA ALA A 55 28.13 -12.80 -8.79
C ALA A 55 29.53 -13.44 -9.01
N SER A 56 30.62 -12.72 -8.75
CA SER A 56 32.01 -13.11 -9.00
C SER A 56 32.92 -13.14 -7.77
N ARG A 57 32.41 -12.97 -6.53
CA ARG A 57 33.23 -13.04 -5.30
C ARG A 57 33.15 -14.40 -4.59
N SER A 58 34.29 -14.83 -4.04
CA SER A 58 34.56 -16.13 -3.42
C SER A 58 33.56 -16.53 -2.34
N LYS A 59 33.29 -17.85 -2.24
CA LYS A 59 32.41 -18.57 -1.30
C LYS A 59 32.57 -18.26 0.22
N LEU A 60 33.39 -17.30 0.63
CA LEU A 60 33.61 -16.97 2.05
C LEU A 60 32.61 -15.94 2.63
N ASP A 61 31.97 -15.08 1.82
CA ASP A 61 31.07 -14.00 2.30
C ASP A 61 29.56 -14.30 2.14
N VAL A 62 29.19 -15.49 1.68
CA VAL A 62 27.78 -15.85 1.41
C VAL A 62 26.93 -15.89 2.69
N ASN A 63 27.56 -16.02 3.86
CA ASN A 63 26.87 -16.17 5.15
C ASN A 63 26.34 -14.87 5.79
N GLU A 64 26.62 -13.69 5.21
CA GLU A 64 26.28 -12.39 5.83
C GLU A 64 25.25 -11.58 5.02
N CYS A 65 24.85 -12.05 3.83
CA CYS A 65 23.78 -11.38 3.10
C CYS A 65 22.41 -11.76 3.66
N ARG A 66 21.79 -10.81 4.37
CA ARG A 66 20.48 -10.98 4.99
C ARG A 66 19.54 -9.85 4.56
N CYS A 67 18.27 -10.19 4.43
CA CYS A 67 17.21 -9.21 4.32
C CYS A 67 17.08 -8.46 5.65
N ILE A 68 17.30 -7.15 5.63
CA ILE A 68 17.27 -6.28 6.81
C ILE A 68 15.97 -5.49 6.93
N GLY A 69 15.14 -5.52 5.89
CA GLY A 69 13.86 -4.82 5.88
C GLY A 69 13.09 -4.99 4.58
N LYS A 70 11.93 -4.35 4.53
CA LYS A 70 11.15 -4.14 3.31
C LYS A 70 10.76 -2.67 3.24
N VAL A 71 10.61 -2.17 2.02
CA VAL A 71 10.13 -0.80 1.74
C VAL A 71 9.01 -0.84 0.71
N CYS A 72 8.04 0.05 0.85
CA CYS A 72 6.94 0.23 -0.10
C CYS A 72 6.80 1.71 -0.49
N MET A 73 5.89 2.01 -1.41
CA MET A 73 5.64 3.39 -1.84
C MET A 73 5.14 4.25 -0.68
N VAL A 74 4.34 3.68 0.23
CA VAL A 74 3.88 4.39 1.43
C VAL A 74 5.04 4.86 2.32
N ASP A 75 6.11 4.08 2.45
CA ASP A 75 7.30 4.48 3.21
C ASP A 75 7.99 5.69 2.56
N VAL A 76 8.07 5.70 1.23
CA VAL A 76 8.61 6.82 0.45
C VAL A 76 7.73 8.06 0.60
N ILE A 77 6.41 7.93 0.44
CA ILE A 77 5.44 9.02 0.63
C ILE A 77 5.56 9.60 2.04
N CYS A 78 5.53 8.76 3.09
CA CYS A 78 5.64 9.21 4.47
C CYS A 78 6.98 9.92 4.76
N PHE A 79 8.07 9.44 4.14
CA PHE A 79 9.37 10.10 4.23
C PHE A 79 9.36 11.47 3.55
N LEU A 80 8.82 11.55 2.33
CA LEU A 80 8.75 12.80 1.58
C LEU A 80 7.83 13.83 2.22
N CYS A 81 6.76 13.42 2.90
CA CYS A 81 5.83 14.32 3.61
C CYS A 81 6.47 15.15 4.73
N LYS A 82 7.68 14.81 5.17
CA LYS A 82 8.40 15.61 6.18
C LYS A 82 8.72 16.98 5.59
N GLU A 83 8.52 18.03 6.39
CA GLU A 83 8.67 19.42 5.97
C GLU A 83 10.05 19.70 5.33
N GLU A 84 11.12 19.15 5.89
CA GLU A 84 12.48 19.28 5.34
C GLU A 84 12.68 18.59 3.99
N ASN A 85 11.94 17.51 3.74
CA ASN A 85 12.03 16.73 2.52
C ASN A 85 11.13 17.31 1.41
N LEU A 86 9.94 17.83 1.76
CA LEU A 86 9.10 18.59 0.83
C LEU A 86 9.79 19.86 0.33
N LYS A 87 10.60 20.50 1.18
CA LYS A 87 11.39 21.68 0.78
C LYS A 87 12.48 21.37 -0.23
N ASN A 88 13.00 20.14 -0.21
CA ASN A 88 14.03 19.71 -1.15
C ASN A 88 13.92 18.21 -1.48
N PRO A 89 12.96 17.83 -2.34
CA PRO A 89 12.72 16.43 -2.67
C PRO A 89 13.91 15.80 -3.40
N GLY A 90 14.61 16.57 -4.24
CA GLY A 90 15.81 16.09 -4.94
C GLY A 90 16.89 15.58 -3.98
N ARG A 91 17.17 16.33 -2.89
CA ARG A 91 18.06 15.87 -1.83
C ARG A 91 17.49 14.66 -1.10
N ALA A 92 16.20 14.68 -0.76
CA ALA A 92 15.55 13.58 -0.04
C ALA A 92 15.65 12.26 -0.81
N LEU A 93 15.46 12.28 -2.13
CA LEU A 93 15.61 11.12 -3.00
C LEU A 93 17.06 10.60 -3.08
N GLY A 94 18.05 11.46 -2.83
CA GLY A 94 19.47 11.08 -2.76
C GLY A 94 19.90 10.43 -1.44
N GLU A 95 19.06 10.45 -0.40
CA GLU A 95 19.35 9.79 0.88
C GLU A 95 19.35 8.26 0.73
N SER A 96 20.04 7.57 1.65
CA SER A 96 20.07 6.09 1.67
C SER A 96 18.69 5.52 2.00
N VAL A 97 18.30 4.41 1.36
CA VAL A 97 17.06 3.66 1.64
C VAL A 97 16.92 3.25 3.11
N SER A 98 18.04 3.16 3.84
CA SER A 98 18.04 2.90 5.28
C SER A 98 17.25 3.92 6.11
N VAL A 99 17.03 5.14 5.61
CA VAL A 99 16.21 6.16 6.29
C VAL A 99 14.72 5.80 6.31
N LEU A 100 14.27 4.93 5.39
CA LEU A 100 12.90 4.43 5.31
C LEU A 100 12.65 3.25 6.24
N LEU A 101 13.72 2.57 6.68
CA LEU A 101 13.59 1.39 7.52
C LEU A 101 13.25 1.79 8.96
N PRO A 102 12.26 1.15 9.60
CA PRO A 102 12.00 1.33 11.02
C PRO A 102 13.26 1.05 11.86
N LYS A 103 13.57 1.94 12.80
CA LYS A 103 14.76 1.82 13.67
C LYS A 103 14.55 0.86 14.86
N VAL A 104 13.54 0.00 14.78
CA VAL A 104 13.15 -0.90 15.89
C VAL A 104 13.95 -2.20 15.79
N PRO A 105 14.60 -2.67 16.87
CA PRO A 105 15.29 -3.96 16.89
C PRO A 105 14.34 -5.12 16.55
N GLY A 106 14.80 -6.10 15.76
CA GLY A 106 13.99 -7.28 15.42
C GLY A 106 12.97 -7.08 14.29
N LEU A 107 13.11 -6.01 13.50
CA LEU A 107 12.23 -5.65 12.38
C LEU A 107 11.99 -6.81 11.38
N VAL A 108 13.01 -7.63 11.13
CA VAL A 108 12.91 -8.80 10.26
C VAL A 108 13.21 -10.05 11.06
N ARG A 109 12.22 -10.93 11.14
CA ARG A 109 12.38 -12.29 11.66
C ARG A 109 12.57 -13.25 10.50
N HIS A 110 13.73 -13.89 10.44
CA HIS A 110 14.02 -14.94 9.47
C HIS A 110 13.56 -16.28 10.00
N LEU A 111 12.89 -17.05 9.15
CA LEU A 111 12.52 -18.43 9.42
C LEU A 111 13.30 -19.33 8.47
N GLU A 112 13.74 -20.47 8.99
CA GLU A 112 14.31 -21.53 8.15
C GLU A 112 13.23 -22.14 7.25
N PRO A 113 13.57 -22.64 6.05
CA PRO A 113 12.58 -23.23 5.14
C PRO A 113 11.78 -24.39 5.75
N ASN A 114 12.38 -25.13 6.69
CA ASN A 114 11.76 -26.24 7.41
C ASN A 114 11.09 -25.82 8.74
N ALA A 115 11.04 -24.53 9.05
CA ALA A 115 10.29 -24.04 10.19
C ALA A 115 8.82 -24.44 10.03
N SER A 116 8.17 -24.79 11.14
CA SER A 116 6.77 -25.19 11.09
C SER A 116 5.88 -24.00 10.72
N LEU A 117 4.79 -24.25 10.00
CA LEU A 117 3.80 -23.20 9.73
C LEU A 117 3.22 -22.61 11.02
N LEU A 118 3.13 -23.40 12.09
CA LEU A 118 2.67 -22.92 13.39
C LEU A 118 3.60 -21.87 13.98
N GLU A 119 4.91 -22.08 13.91
CA GLU A 119 5.92 -21.10 14.33
C GLU A 119 5.77 -19.79 13.54
N ALA A 120 5.57 -19.87 12.22
CA ALA A 120 5.33 -18.69 11.40
C ALA A 120 4.06 -17.94 11.82
N ILE A 121 2.97 -18.66 12.11
CA ILE A 121 1.74 -18.05 12.63
C ILE A 121 2.00 -17.37 13.97
N ASP A 122 2.76 -17.99 14.87
CA ASP A 122 3.08 -17.42 16.19
C ASP A 122 3.78 -16.06 16.06
N LEU A 123 4.66 -15.91 15.08
CA LEU A 123 5.33 -14.65 14.78
C LEU A 123 4.40 -13.61 14.13
N ILE A 124 3.31 -14.02 13.48
CA ILE A 124 2.32 -13.08 12.91
C ILE A 124 1.39 -12.55 14.02
N LEU A 125 1.17 -13.34 15.07
CA LEU A 125 0.23 -13.05 16.15
C LEU A 125 0.84 -12.14 17.22
N GLU A 126 1.16 -10.91 16.84
CA GLU A 126 1.38 -9.82 17.80
C GLU A 126 0.08 -9.02 17.99
N ASP A 127 -0.36 -8.90 19.24
CA ASP A 127 -1.67 -8.33 19.59
C ASP A 127 -1.61 -6.80 19.47
N THR A 128 -2.31 -6.24 18.48
CA THR A 128 -2.41 -4.80 18.30
C THR A 128 -3.86 -4.37 18.16
N LYS A 129 -4.54 -4.35 19.30
CA LYS A 129 -5.90 -3.81 19.41
C LYS A 129 -5.84 -2.29 19.47
N SER A 130 -5.73 -1.62 18.32
CA SER A 130 -6.14 -0.23 18.24
C SER A 130 -6.88 0.03 16.94
N ILE A 131 -8.00 0.75 17.07
CA ILE A 131 -8.65 1.38 15.94
C ILE A 131 -7.78 2.58 15.57
N LEU A 132 -7.35 2.65 14.32
CA LEU A 132 -6.65 3.80 13.78
C LEU A 132 -7.72 4.64 13.08
N ALA A 133 -8.08 5.77 13.68
CA ALA A 133 -9.11 6.65 13.15
C ALA A 133 -8.65 8.11 13.22
N LEU A 134 -9.10 8.89 12.24
CA LEU A 134 -8.87 10.33 12.12
C LEU A 134 -10.16 11.01 11.68
N CYS A 135 -10.44 12.21 12.21
CA CYS A 135 -11.65 12.94 11.82
C CYS A 135 -11.51 13.54 10.42
N TYR A 136 -12.61 13.64 9.68
CA TYR A 136 -12.65 14.16 8.31
C TYR A 136 -11.99 15.53 8.14
N ASP A 137 -12.25 16.45 9.07
CA ASP A 137 -11.78 17.84 9.03
C ASP A 137 -10.32 18.00 9.53
N GLU A 138 -9.70 16.95 10.09
CA GLU A 138 -8.32 17.02 10.58
C GLU A 138 -7.32 17.09 9.42
N PRO A 139 -6.13 17.70 9.60
CA PRO A 139 -5.13 17.74 8.54
C PRO A 139 -4.66 16.32 8.19
N ALA A 140 -4.53 16.01 6.89
CA ALA A 140 -4.10 14.69 6.43
C ALA A 140 -2.70 14.31 6.96
N SER A 141 -1.84 15.30 7.22
CA SER A 141 -0.53 15.09 7.85
C SER A 141 -0.60 14.45 9.25
N ALA A 142 -1.70 14.61 9.99
CA ALA A 142 -1.92 13.90 11.26
C ALA A 142 -2.11 12.39 11.07
N ALA A 143 -2.44 11.94 9.86
CA ALA A 143 -2.55 10.53 9.53
C ALA A 143 -1.17 9.84 9.40
N LEU A 144 -0.07 10.55 9.19
CA LEU A 144 1.26 9.95 8.96
C LEU A 144 1.69 8.88 9.99
N PRO A 145 1.61 9.14 11.31
CA PRO A 145 1.88 8.10 12.31
C PRO A 145 0.89 6.93 12.24
N LEU A 146 -0.38 7.20 11.95
CA LEU A 146 -1.43 6.18 11.82
C LEU A 146 -1.22 5.32 10.56
N ILE A 147 -0.81 5.92 9.45
CA ILE A 147 -0.49 5.22 8.19
C ILE A 147 0.72 4.31 8.42
N SER A 148 1.77 4.81 9.06
CA SER A 148 2.95 4.02 9.42
C SER A 148 2.58 2.84 10.33
N GLU A 149 1.70 3.07 11.31
CA GLU A 149 1.21 2.02 12.20
C GLU A 149 0.31 1.01 11.45
N SER A 150 -0.52 1.47 10.52
CA SER A 150 -1.41 0.61 9.72
C SER A 150 -0.64 -0.35 8.81
N LEU A 151 0.52 0.05 8.28
CA LEU A 151 1.43 -0.83 7.53
C LEU A 151 1.92 -2.00 8.40
N VAL A 152 2.29 -1.74 9.65
CA VAL A 152 2.74 -2.79 10.57
C VAL A 152 1.60 -3.73 10.90
N LYS A 153 0.40 -3.18 11.13
CA LYS A 153 -0.79 -3.96 11.51
C LYS A 153 -1.50 -4.64 10.34
N GLN A 154 -1.09 -4.34 9.10
CA GLN A 154 -1.76 -4.76 7.87
C GLN A 154 -3.25 -4.34 7.88
N THR A 155 -3.50 -3.10 8.30
CA THR A 155 -4.83 -2.46 8.36
C THR A 155 -4.85 -1.17 7.53
N SER A 156 -5.84 -0.32 7.80
CA SER A 156 -6.01 1.01 7.21
C SER A 156 -6.32 2.04 8.31
N VAL A 157 -6.38 3.32 7.94
CA VAL A 157 -6.81 4.42 8.82
C VAL A 157 -8.25 4.80 8.49
N ALA A 158 -9.16 4.63 9.43
CA ALA A 158 -10.55 5.02 9.25
C ALA A 158 -10.70 6.55 9.26
N ILE A 159 -11.49 7.08 8.33
CA ILE A 159 -11.92 8.48 8.33
C ILE A 159 -13.34 8.55 8.88
N VAL A 160 -13.52 9.32 9.94
CA VAL A 160 -14.80 9.45 10.64
C VAL A 160 -15.35 10.87 10.63
N ASP A 161 -16.66 11.01 10.72
CA ASP A 161 -17.29 12.31 10.97
C ASP A 161 -17.22 12.72 12.45
N LYS A 162 -17.83 13.87 12.77
CA LYS A 162 -17.90 14.43 14.13
C LYS A 162 -18.70 13.56 15.11
N ASP A 163 -19.57 12.70 14.59
CA ASP A 163 -20.39 11.76 15.37
C ASP A 163 -19.72 10.38 15.48
N GLY A 164 -18.51 10.21 14.93
CA GLY A 164 -17.75 8.96 14.94
C GLY A 164 -18.22 7.94 13.91
N LYS A 165 -19.01 8.35 12.91
CA LYS A 165 -19.47 7.47 11.83
C LYS A 165 -18.37 7.28 10.80
N LEU A 166 -18.23 6.04 10.33
CA LEU A 166 -17.25 5.72 9.28
C LEU A 166 -17.69 6.36 7.95
N ILE A 167 -16.85 7.25 7.44
CA ILE A 167 -17.04 7.92 6.13
C ILE A 167 -16.24 7.21 5.04
N GLY A 168 -15.04 6.73 5.38
CA GLY A 168 -14.18 6.01 4.46
C GLY A 168 -12.86 5.66 5.11
N GLU A 169 -11.80 5.47 4.33
CA GLU A 169 -10.51 5.06 4.85
C GLU A 169 -9.33 5.54 3.99
N ILE A 170 -8.18 5.75 4.62
CA ILE A 170 -6.88 5.93 3.96
C ILE A 170 -6.13 4.60 4.07
N SER A 171 -6.14 3.83 2.98
CA SER A 171 -5.54 2.50 2.95
C SER A 171 -4.12 2.52 2.39
N PRO A 172 -3.15 1.85 3.04
CA PRO A 172 -1.82 1.63 2.47
C PRO A 172 -1.85 0.90 1.12
N TYR A 173 -2.91 0.16 0.81
CA TYR A 173 -3.09 -0.47 -0.49
C TYR A 173 -3.28 0.58 -1.59
N ILE A 174 -4.14 1.57 -1.36
CA ILE A 174 -4.40 2.67 -2.30
C ILE A 174 -3.13 3.52 -2.47
N LEU A 175 -2.51 3.90 -1.35
CA LEU A 175 -1.27 4.68 -1.37
C LEU A 175 -0.11 3.97 -2.08
N ASN A 176 -0.09 2.63 -2.08
CA ASN A 176 0.91 1.87 -2.84
C ASN A 176 0.72 1.92 -4.36
N SER A 177 -0.46 2.32 -4.82
CA SER A 177 -0.75 2.53 -6.25
C SER A 177 -0.58 3.99 -6.69
N CYS A 178 -0.35 4.90 -5.74
CA CYS A 178 -0.11 6.32 -6.00
C CYS A 178 1.37 6.61 -6.32
N ASP A 179 1.61 7.76 -6.93
CA ASP A 179 2.94 8.34 -7.08
C ASP A 179 3.34 9.18 -5.86
N GLU A 180 4.64 9.49 -5.75
CA GLU A 180 5.20 10.29 -4.67
C GLU A 180 4.65 11.71 -4.57
N SER A 181 4.04 12.23 -5.64
CA SER A 181 3.41 13.55 -5.71
C SER A 181 2.28 13.70 -4.67
N VAL A 182 1.66 12.58 -4.28
CA VAL A 182 0.64 12.52 -3.23
C VAL A 182 1.17 12.99 -1.86
N ALA A 183 2.48 13.01 -1.64
CA ALA A 183 3.08 13.60 -0.45
C ALA A 183 2.72 15.08 -0.27
N ALA A 184 2.60 15.84 -1.36
CA ALA A 184 2.15 17.23 -1.33
C ALA A 184 0.68 17.35 -0.91
N ALA A 185 -0.17 16.43 -1.37
CA ALA A 185 -1.59 16.39 -0.99
C ALA A 185 -1.74 16.09 0.52
N ILE A 186 -1.01 15.11 1.06
CA ILE A 186 -0.99 14.83 2.52
C ILE A 186 -0.57 16.07 3.32
N ALA A 187 0.42 16.81 2.82
CA ALA A 187 0.94 17.97 3.51
C ALA A 187 -0.03 19.16 3.55
N THR A 188 -0.98 19.24 2.61
CA THR A 188 -1.79 20.44 2.36
C THR A 188 -3.28 20.24 2.59
N LEU A 189 -3.82 19.03 2.44
CA LEU A 189 -5.26 18.76 2.50
C LEU A 189 -5.76 18.34 3.90
N SER A 190 -7.07 18.42 4.08
CA SER A 190 -7.75 17.72 5.18
C SER A 190 -7.77 16.21 4.92
N ALA A 191 -8.03 15.39 5.93
CA ALA A 191 -8.10 13.94 5.80
C ALA A 191 -9.22 13.53 4.83
N GLY A 192 -10.35 14.21 4.87
CA GLY A 192 -11.48 14.01 3.97
C GLY A 192 -11.17 14.39 2.52
N ASP A 193 -10.59 15.56 2.30
CA ASP A 193 -10.18 15.99 0.95
C ASP A 193 -9.08 15.08 0.42
N PHE A 194 -8.14 14.67 1.26
CA PHE A 194 -7.08 13.75 0.88
C PHE A 194 -7.63 12.37 0.50
N MET A 195 -8.60 11.85 1.25
CA MET A 195 -9.29 10.60 0.91
C MET A 195 -9.97 10.70 -0.46
N ALA A 196 -10.62 11.82 -0.77
CA ALA A 196 -11.21 12.08 -2.08
C ALA A 196 -10.15 12.25 -3.19
N TYR A 197 -8.99 12.85 -2.85
CA TYR A 197 -7.87 13.05 -3.77
C TYR A 197 -7.23 11.74 -4.23
N ILE A 198 -7.13 10.76 -3.34
CA ILE A 198 -6.51 9.44 -3.64
C ILE A 198 -7.52 8.37 -4.06
N ASP A 199 -8.80 8.70 -4.16
CA ASP A 199 -9.82 7.74 -4.58
C ASP A 199 -9.55 7.26 -6.02
N CYS A 200 -10.10 6.10 -6.39
CA CYS A 200 -9.79 5.41 -7.65
C CYS A 200 -10.20 6.26 -8.88
N GLY A 201 -9.30 7.09 -9.38
CA GLY A 201 -9.51 7.97 -10.53
C GLY A 201 -8.45 9.07 -10.60
N ASP A 202 -8.63 9.99 -11.55
CA ASP A 202 -7.86 11.25 -11.55
C ASP A 202 -8.37 12.13 -10.40
N PRO A 203 -7.49 12.75 -9.59
CA PRO A 203 -7.93 13.61 -8.50
C PRO A 203 -8.80 14.77 -8.99
N PRO A 204 -9.83 15.20 -8.22
CA PRO A 204 -10.68 16.34 -8.59
C PRO A 204 -9.86 17.61 -8.87
N GLU A 205 -10.17 18.33 -9.94
CA GLU A 205 -9.35 19.47 -10.38
C GLU A 205 -9.33 20.63 -9.37
N ASP A 206 -10.41 20.79 -8.61
CA ASP A 206 -10.49 21.75 -7.53
C ASP A 206 -9.52 21.43 -6.38
N LEU A 207 -9.37 20.14 -6.04
CA LEU A 207 -8.38 19.69 -5.06
C LEU A 207 -6.95 19.82 -5.58
N ILE A 208 -6.69 19.51 -6.85
CA ILE A 208 -5.37 19.74 -7.46
C ILE A 208 -5.00 21.23 -7.36
N ARG A 209 -5.92 22.13 -7.74
CA ARG A 209 -5.70 23.58 -7.63
C ARG A 209 -5.45 24.00 -6.19
N LEU A 210 -6.21 23.45 -5.23
CA LEU A 210 -6.06 23.74 -3.81
C LEU A 210 -4.70 23.31 -3.27
N VAL A 211 -4.19 22.14 -3.68
CA VAL A 211 -2.83 21.68 -3.32
C VAL A 211 -1.80 22.67 -3.84
N LYS A 212 -1.89 23.09 -5.11
CA LYS A 212 -0.95 24.05 -5.71
C LYS A 212 -0.93 25.38 -4.95
N GLU A 213 -2.09 25.97 -4.70
CA GLU A 213 -2.23 27.22 -3.94
C GLU A 213 -1.60 27.11 -2.54
N ARG A 214 -1.88 26.04 -1.81
CA ARG A 214 -1.34 25.82 -0.45
C ARG A 214 0.17 25.55 -0.43
N LEU A 215 0.74 24.97 -1.47
CA LEU A 215 2.20 24.82 -1.60
C LEU A 215 2.89 26.17 -1.84
N GLU A 216 2.31 27.00 -2.70
CA GLU A 216 2.81 28.36 -2.98
C GLU A 216 2.80 29.22 -1.71
N GLU A 217 1.69 29.21 -0.96
CA GLU A 217 1.57 29.92 0.33
C GLU A 217 2.64 29.52 1.35
N ARG A 218 3.09 28.26 1.30
CA ARG A 218 4.10 27.70 2.20
C ARG A 218 5.53 27.80 1.68
N ASN A 219 5.75 28.39 0.50
CA ASN A 219 7.05 28.46 -0.18
C ASN A 219 7.67 27.07 -0.45
N LEU A 220 6.85 26.07 -0.80
CA LEU A 220 7.28 24.70 -1.14
C LEU A 220 7.41 24.52 -2.67
N GLY A 221 8.11 25.45 -3.33
CA GLY A 221 8.21 25.49 -4.80
C GLY A 221 8.78 24.22 -5.44
N GLU A 222 9.79 23.59 -4.82
CA GLU A 222 10.34 22.32 -5.36
C GLU A 222 9.33 21.15 -5.27
N ALA A 223 8.43 21.13 -4.28
CA ALA A 223 7.35 20.13 -4.23
C ALA A 223 6.23 20.42 -5.23
N LEU A 224 6.04 21.69 -5.61
CA LEU A 224 5.13 22.06 -6.68
C LEU A 224 5.64 21.55 -8.04
N GLU A 225 6.95 21.62 -8.28
CA GLU A 225 7.57 21.07 -9.49
C GLU A 225 7.30 19.56 -9.64
N LEU A 226 7.31 18.79 -8.54
CA LEU A 226 6.93 17.36 -8.55
C LEU A 226 5.50 17.11 -9.03
N LEU A 227 4.56 18.03 -8.75
CA LEU A 227 3.18 17.95 -9.25
C LEU A 227 3.08 18.40 -10.70
N GLU A 228 4.01 19.24 -11.17
CA GLU A 228 3.97 19.84 -12.50
C GLU A 228 4.69 19.02 -13.57
N GLU A 229 5.70 18.24 -13.20
CA GLU A 229 6.37 17.28 -14.10
C GLU A 229 5.41 16.26 -14.72
N GLU A 230 4.24 16.02 -14.09
CA GLU A 230 3.17 15.19 -14.64
C GLU A 230 2.29 15.94 -15.67
N SER A 231 2.29 17.27 -15.62
CA SER A 231 1.49 18.16 -16.48
C SER A 231 2.29 18.83 -17.61
N GLY A 232 3.61 18.62 -17.69
CA GLY A 232 4.55 19.33 -18.57
C GLY A 232 5.13 18.55 -19.76
N ILE A 233 4.29 18.25 -20.77
CA ILE A 233 4.62 18.07 -22.21
C ILE A 233 5.52 16.89 -22.67
N SER A 234 4.88 15.90 -23.29
CA SER A 234 5.01 15.70 -24.75
C SER A 234 3.63 15.59 -25.41
N PRO A 235 3.35 16.32 -26.51
CA PRO A 235 2.15 16.15 -27.31
C PRO A 235 2.47 15.21 -28.48
N SER A 236 2.01 13.97 -28.37
CA SER A 236 1.76 13.08 -29.51
C SER A 236 0.74 12.05 -29.03
N SER A 237 -0.56 12.27 -29.14
CA SER A 237 -1.31 12.69 -30.32
C SER A 237 -2.65 13.28 -29.88
N SER A 238 -2.95 14.49 -30.37
CA SER A 238 -4.29 15.05 -30.26
C SER A 238 -5.24 14.24 -31.12
N CYS A 239 -6.33 13.74 -30.53
CA CYS A 239 -7.50 13.34 -31.27
C CYS A 239 -8.71 14.02 -30.64
N SER A 240 -8.91 15.31 -30.93
CA SER A 240 -10.20 15.96 -30.71
C SER A 240 -10.86 16.27 -32.05
N SER A 241 -11.87 15.45 -32.35
CA SER A 241 -13.17 15.83 -32.94
C SER A 241 -13.21 16.38 -34.37
N TYR A 242 -13.84 15.66 -35.32
CA TYR A 242 -15.10 16.03 -36.02
C TYR A 242 -15.39 15.13 -37.24
N SER A 243 -16.66 15.08 -37.64
CA SER A 243 -17.35 14.08 -38.47
C SER A 243 -17.17 14.15 -40.01
N SER A 244 -17.40 12.99 -40.66
CA SER A 244 -18.31 12.75 -41.82
C SER A 244 -17.76 12.37 -43.24
N SER A 245 -18.32 11.26 -43.79
CA SER A 245 -18.59 10.85 -45.22
C SER A 245 -17.40 10.59 -46.19
N SER A 246 -17.34 9.63 -47.14
CA SER A 246 -18.32 8.79 -47.88
C SER A 246 -17.64 7.54 -48.49
N ASP A 247 -18.45 6.47 -48.66
CA ASP A 247 -18.57 5.36 -49.66
C ASP A 247 -17.31 4.76 -50.34
N GLU A 248 -17.11 3.43 -50.43
CA GLU A 248 -17.88 2.43 -51.21
C GLU A 248 -17.91 1.00 -50.57
N GLU A 249 -18.96 0.23 -50.90
CA GLU A 249 -19.29 -1.16 -50.54
C GLU A 249 -18.14 -2.19 -50.74
N PHE A 250 -18.03 -3.33 -50.04
CA PHE A 250 -19.01 -4.42 -49.85
C PHE A 250 -18.66 -5.30 -48.63
N GLY A 251 -19.71 -5.73 -47.89
CA GLY A 251 -19.89 -7.17 -47.61
C GLY A 251 -19.45 -7.78 -46.27
N LEU A 252 -20.33 -7.66 -45.27
CA LEU A 252 -20.71 -8.70 -44.27
C LEU A 252 -19.76 -9.04 -43.08
N GLY A 253 -20.21 -8.69 -41.87
CA GLY A 253 -20.27 -9.68 -40.77
C GLY A 253 -19.48 -9.42 -39.49
N ARG A 254 -19.94 -8.47 -38.66
CA ARG A 254 -19.91 -8.44 -37.18
C ARG A 254 -18.65 -8.92 -36.43
N SER A 255 -17.84 -7.91 -36.05
CA SER A 255 -17.35 -7.57 -34.70
C SER A 255 -17.02 -8.68 -33.69
N GLY A 256 -15.73 -8.70 -33.30
CA GLY A 256 -15.24 -9.44 -32.15
C GLY A 256 -13.71 -9.40 -32.04
N ARG A 257 -13.07 -8.23 -32.17
CA ARG A 257 -11.63 -8.11 -31.83
C ARG A 257 -11.51 -7.83 -30.34
N PHE A 258 -11.05 -8.84 -29.62
CA PHE A 258 -10.57 -8.77 -28.25
C PHE A 258 -9.45 -7.72 -28.15
N GLY A 259 -9.84 -6.49 -27.77
CA GLY A 259 -8.94 -5.47 -27.26
C GLY A 259 -8.44 -5.88 -25.87
N GLY A 260 -7.14 -5.68 -25.65
CA GLY A 260 -6.44 -6.10 -24.44
C GLY A 260 -7.14 -5.65 -23.17
N HIS A 261 -7.46 -6.62 -22.32
CA HIS A 261 -7.95 -6.38 -20.98
C HIS A 261 -6.79 -5.87 -20.11
N SER A 262 -6.62 -4.56 -20.04
CA SER A 262 -5.98 -3.96 -18.85
C SER A 262 -7.08 -3.85 -17.80
N SER A 263 -7.10 -4.83 -16.88
CA SER A 263 -8.01 -4.86 -15.75
C SER A 263 -7.62 -3.78 -14.73
N ARG A 264 -7.84 -2.51 -15.04
CA ARG A 264 -7.91 -1.43 -14.03
C ARG A 264 -9.35 -1.23 -13.58
N LEU A 265 -10.02 -2.34 -13.28
CA LEU A 265 -11.30 -2.31 -12.57
C LEU A 265 -10.97 -2.42 -11.08
N VAL A 266 -10.26 -1.39 -10.56
CA VAL A 266 -10.15 -1.20 -9.12
C VAL A 266 -11.47 -0.55 -8.71
N ARG A 267 -12.28 -1.34 -8.02
CA ARG A 267 -13.61 -0.99 -7.56
C ARG A 267 -13.44 0.13 -6.53
N SER A 268 -14.30 1.16 -6.59
CA SER A 268 -14.60 2.07 -5.49
C SER A 268 -14.49 1.31 -4.17
N THR A 269 -13.53 1.67 -3.31
CA THR A 269 -13.29 0.96 -2.05
C THR A 269 -14.30 1.44 -1.03
N ASP A 270 -15.56 1.03 -1.18
CA ASP A 270 -16.47 1.02 -0.05
C ASP A 270 -15.81 0.17 1.04
N ALA A 271 -15.50 0.81 2.15
CA ALA A 271 -14.84 0.18 3.27
C ALA A 271 -15.62 -1.10 3.65
N THR A 272 -14.92 -2.23 3.74
CA THR A 272 -15.58 -3.52 4.02
C THR A 272 -16.00 -3.54 5.49
N VAL A 273 -17.31 -3.54 5.76
CA VAL A 273 -17.88 -3.43 7.11
C VAL A 273 -18.61 -4.69 7.56
N CYS A 274 -18.72 -4.88 8.87
CA CYS A 274 -19.60 -5.83 9.53
C CYS A 274 -20.17 -5.23 10.83
N PHE A 275 -21.11 -5.95 11.46
CA PHE A 275 -21.73 -5.53 12.72
C PHE A 275 -21.20 -6.33 13.92
N PRO A 276 -21.29 -5.82 15.17
CA PRO A 276 -20.90 -6.54 16.38
C PRO A 276 -21.52 -7.93 16.54
N TRP A 277 -22.75 -8.14 16.04
CA TRP A 277 -23.45 -9.42 16.07
C TRP A 277 -23.14 -10.34 14.88
N SER A 278 -22.25 -9.94 13.97
CA SER A 278 -21.84 -10.76 12.84
C SER A 278 -21.05 -11.97 13.32
N SER A 279 -21.36 -13.16 12.81
CA SER A 279 -20.56 -14.35 13.12
C SER A 279 -19.15 -14.22 12.53
N LEU A 280 -18.13 -14.70 13.26
CA LEU A 280 -16.75 -14.68 12.77
C LEU A 280 -16.59 -15.40 11.42
N VAL A 281 -17.34 -16.49 11.19
CA VAL A 281 -17.31 -17.24 9.92
C VAL A 281 -17.77 -16.35 8.77
N ALA A 282 -18.84 -15.56 8.95
CA ALA A 282 -19.32 -14.64 7.93
C ALA A 282 -18.26 -13.56 7.63
N VAL A 283 -17.65 -12.98 8.67
CA VAL A 283 -16.59 -11.97 8.53
C VAL A 283 -15.37 -12.56 7.80
N MET A 284 -14.96 -13.79 8.11
CA MET A 284 -13.86 -14.48 7.42
C MET A 284 -14.18 -14.75 5.94
N ILE A 285 -15.41 -15.19 5.63
CA ILE A 285 -15.84 -15.41 4.24
C ILE A 285 -15.80 -14.09 3.47
N GLN A 286 -16.29 -13.00 4.07
CA GLN A 286 -16.26 -11.67 3.46
C GLN A 286 -14.82 -11.21 3.22
N ALA A 287 -13.95 -11.28 4.24
CA ALA A 287 -12.55 -10.88 4.12
C ALA A 287 -11.84 -11.62 2.98
N LEU A 288 -12.03 -12.94 2.88
CA LEU A 288 -11.46 -13.77 1.80
C LEU A 288 -12.07 -13.44 0.43
N SER A 289 -13.37 -13.22 0.35
CA SER A 289 -14.08 -12.92 -0.91
C SER A 289 -13.66 -11.57 -1.49
N HIS A 290 -13.45 -10.59 -0.62
CA HIS A 290 -12.97 -9.26 -0.99
C HIS A 290 -11.44 -9.16 -1.03
N ARG A 291 -10.72 -10.23 -0.63
CA ARG A 291 -9.26 -10.28 -0.53
C ARG A 291 -8.66 -9.17 0.35
N VAL A 292 -9.35 -8.84 1.43
CA VAL A 292 -8.92 -7.84 2.40
C VAL A 292 -8.34 -8.49 3.65
N SER A 293 -7.37 -7.82 4.29
CA SER A 293 -6.75 -8.26 5.53
C SER A 293 -7.48 -7.77 6.79
N TYR A 294 -8.54 -6.99 6.65
CA TYR A 294 -9.34 -6.48 7.78
C TYR A 294 -10.77 -6.17 7.35
N VAL A 295 -11.65 -6.05 8.34
CA VAL A 295 -13.07 -5.65 8.19
C VAL A 295 -13.41 -4.70 9.33
N TRP A 296 -13.99 -3.53 9.02
CA TRP A 296 -14.44 -2.57 10.03
C TRP A 296 -15.70 -3.05 10.74
N VAL A 297 -15.83 -2.74 12.02
CA VAL A 297 -17.02 -3.06 12.82
C VAL A 297 -17.77 -1.77 13.09
N VAL A 298 -19.02 -1.70 12.64
CA VAL A 298 -19.89 -0.53 12.78
C VAL A 298 -21.21 -0.90 13.45
N GLU A 299 -21.84 0.04 14.15
CA GLU A 299 -23.21 -0.09 14.67
C GLU A 299 -24.24 0.17 13.56
N GLU A 300 -25.54 -0.02 13.86
CA GLU A 300 -26.63 0.20 12.88
C GLU A 300 -26.68 1.65 12.35
N ASP A 301 -26.25 2.62 13.15
CA ASP A 301 -26.21 4.04 12.79
C ASP A 301 -24.95 4.47 12.02
N GLY A 302 -24.03 3.53 11.78
CA GLY A 302 -22.76 3.73 11.07
C GLY A 302 -21.58 4.11 11.97
N THR A 303 -21.76 4.21 13.28
CA THR A 303 -20.67 4.54 14.22
C THR A 303 -19.61 3.45 14.24
N LEU A 304 -18.35 3.84 14.08
CA LEU A 304 -17.21 2.93 14.10
C LEU A 304 -16.91 2.47 15.54
N VAL A 305 -16.97 1.16 15.77
CA VAL A 305 -16.76 0.57 17.11
C VAL A 305 -15.62 -0.44 17.17
N GLY A 306 -15.08 -0.86 16.03
CA GLY A 306 -14.00 -1.84 16.03
C GLY A 306 -13.42 -2.15 14.65
N VAL A 307 -12.45 -3.06 14.65
CA VAL A 307 -11.88 -3.66 13.46
C VAL A 307 -11.56 -5.12 13.73
N VAL A 308 -11.92 -6.00 12.79
CA VAL A 308 -11.50 -7.40 12.76
C VAL A 308 -10.33 -7.50 11.80
N THR A 309 -9.14 -7.82 12.31
CA THR A 309 -7.91 -7.92 11.51
C THR A 309 -7.57 -9.36 11.16
N PHE A 310 -6.76 -9.56 10.13
CA PHE A 310 -6.23 -10.86 9.73
C PHE A 310 -5.49 -11.53 10.89
N SER A 311 -4.65 -10.77 11.61
CA SER A 311 -3.99 -11.27 12.82
C SER A 311 -5.02 -11.71 13.87
N GLY A 312 -6.09 -10.94 14.09
CA GLY A 312 -7.18 -11.33 14.99
C GLY A 312 -7.90 -12.62 14.57
N MET A 313 -8.20 -12.77 13.27
CA MET A 313 -8.79 -13.99 12.72
C MET A 313 -7.84 -15.20 12.88
N MET A 314 -6.55 -15.00 12.58
CA MET A 314 -5.51 -16.03 12.73
C MET A 314 -5.30 -16.41 14.20
N LYS A 315 -5.47 -15.48 15.14
CA LYS A 315 -5.37 -15.75 16.58
C LYS A 315 -6.44 -16.73 17.01
N VAL A 316 -7.69 -16.47 16.64
CA VAL A 316 -8.82 -17.36 16.93
C VAL A 316 -8.61 -18.72 16.26
N PHE A 317 -8.18 -18.72 15.00
CA PHE A 317 -7.86 -19.96 14.28
C PHE A 317 -6.79 -20.79 15.01
N ARG A 318 -5.71 -20.16 15.47
CA ARG A 318 -4.64 -20.82 16.23
C ARG A 318 -5.12 -21.36 17.56
N GLU A 319 -5.93 -20.61 18.31
CA GLU A 319 -6.51 -21.06 19.58
C GLU A 319 -7.38 -22.31 19.37
N ARG A 320 -8.16 -22.35 18.28
CA ARG A 320 -8.94 -23.54 17.90
C ARG A 320 -8.04 -24.71 17.52
N LEU A 321 -6.99 -24.49 16.74
CA LEU A 321 -6.02 -25.55 16.41
C LEU A 321 -5.39 -26.16 17.68
N LYS A 322 -4.99 -25.33 18.66
CA LYS A 322 -4.46 -25.81 19.94
C LYS A 322 -5.44 -26.67 20.72
N SER A 323 -6.75 -26.37 20.64
CA SER A 323 -7.78 -27.17 21.31
C SER A 323 -8.03 -28.55 20.67
N MET A 324 -7.50 -28.78 19.47
CA MET A 324 -7.64 -30.04 18.72
C MET A 324 -6.42 -30.97 18.83
N ILE A 325 -5.33 -30.50 19.42
CA ILE A 325 -4.09 -31.24 19.70
C ILE A 325 -4.13 -31.71 21.15
#